data_AF-A0A017HFY9-F1
#
_entry.id   AF-A0A017HFY9-F1
#
_cell.length_a   1.000
_cell.length_b   1.000
_cell.length_c   1.000
_cell.angle_alpha   90.00
_cell.angle_beta   90.00
_cell.angle_gamma   90.00
#
_symmetry.space_group_name_H-M   'P 1'
#
loop_
_entity.id
_entity.type
_entity.pdbx_description
1 polymer ?
#
loop_
_entity_poly.entity_id
_entity_poly.type
_entity_poly.pdbx_seq_one_letter_code
_entity_poly.pdbx_strand_id
1 'polypeptide(L)'
;MTDTAEPAKRPNSSRFWIAVVAAVIGWLLVLWLLIARASIGGDLEEAQARIVEVEDQVAVQTETMGSIEALRAELEGLRVEEQELENRRATIEAEIIPAEERLQELSGRIETAEADLDAAQAETQSLEEQLAPLRSELGSFETRREEARARAETATAELADVTQRLEQARAEEAELRQLIATLSSEAAELTEQVAQAETELGELRGESDALKAELAETEARVAELTERRDGLEAEVTGLSDERAALSQEVSSAREQRQVLQEEVAQLAQNLARRAEDLAQVERRIAGAGAEVEAGTQAAAAQGETATQDAPEPKITDLPEAQDAQATSGAPQQAEAEDARPQVTELPEDAPETETAQAATRPQVTDLPQADTAGAAPEAAQDAARPQVTDLPQDEAVAAPEAGNAQAPAPQEAEAVAAADTAPAGPAAAPADSDATGDRTAIAALEPGLYTLGPIAVKFSDDGRFTMAGSDQFGRVNGRYVAEDGILTLDEVQGDTGSAVFPMRCEMSQGENGIALGDSDGSCALFEGREFVATR
;
A
#
# COMPACT_ATOMS: atom_id res chain seq x y z
N MET A 1 -89.03 -202.21 8.38
CA MET A 1 -89.26 -203.27 7.36
C MET A 1 -88.91 -202.64 6.03
N THR A 2 -87.79 -202.97 5.39
CA THR A 2 -87.29 -204.26 4.86
C THR A 2 -87.89 -204.60 3.50
N ASP A 3 -87.04 -205.14 2.61
CA ASP A 3 -87.38 -205.99 1.45
C ASP A 3 -88.14 -205.39 0.24
N THR A 4 -88.08 -205.95 -0.97
CA THR A 4 -86.94 -206.43 -1.80
C THR A 4 -87.41 -206.57 -3.28
N ALA A 5 -86.46 -206.87 -4.20
CA ALA A 5 -86.65 -207.66 -5.44
C ALA A 5 -87.09 -207.01 -6.79
N GLU A 6 -86.82 -207.82 -7.81
CA GLU A 6 -86.86 -207.70 -9.30
C GLU A 6 -88.26 -208.12 -9.90
N PRO A 7 -88.51 -208.35 -11.23
CA PRO A 7 -87.70 -208.20 -12.47
C PRO A 7 -88.45 -207.65 -13.76
N ALA A 8 -87.76 -207.68 -14.92
CA ALA A 8 -88.25 -208.07 -16.28
C ALA A 8 -88.95 -207.10 -17.32
N LYS A 9 -88.11 -206.45 -18.17
CA LYS A 9 -87.90 -206.72 -19.64
C LYS A 9 -89.00 -206.44 -20.75
N ARG A 10 -88.79 -205.35 -21.53
CA ARG A 10 -89.05 -205.10 -23.01
C ARG A 10 -90.52 -204.88 -23.51
N PRO A 11 -90.77 -204.34 -24.74
CA PRO A 11 -89.90 -203.63 -25.73
C PRO A 11 -90.43 -202.28 -26.33
N ASN A 12 -89.47 -201.36 -26.58
CA ASN A 12 -89.33 -200.20 -27.51
C ASN A 12 -90.39 -199.76 -28.57
N SER A 13 -90.39 -198.51 -29.13
CA SER A 13 -89.98 -197.11 -28.74
C SER A 13 -89.75 -196.21 -30.00
N SER A 14 -89.82 -194.87 -29.83
CA SER A 14 -89.25 -193.79 -30.69
C SER A 14 -89.83 -193.53 -32.09
N ARG A 15 -90.84 -192.63 -32.17
CA ARG A 15 -91.03 -191.64 -33.27
C ARG A 15 -91.84 -190.39 -32.87
N PHE A 16 -92.65 -190.43 -31.81
CA PHE A 16 -93.66 -189.38 -31.53
C PHE A 16 -93.20 -188.15 -30.73
N TRP A 17 -92.04 -188.20 -30.06
CA TRP A 17 -91.66 -187.19 -29.04
C TRP A 17 -91.02 -185.89 -29.59
N ILE A 18 -90.52 -185.89 -30.83
CA ILE A 18 -89.71 -184.77 -31.36
C ILE A 18 -90.57 -183.53 -31.66
N ALA A 19 -91.82 -183.70 -32.09
CA ALA A 19 -92.70 -182.59 -32.48
C ALA A 19 -93.10 -181.67 -31.31
N VAL A 20 -93.20 -182.21 -30.08
CA VAL A 20 -93.63 -181.44 -28.90
C VAL A 20 -92.52 -180.53 -28.38
N VAL A 21 -91.26 -180.99 -28.40
CA VAL A 21 -90.10 -180.24 -27.88
C VAL A 21 -89.86 -178.94 -28.65
N ALA A 22 -90.03 -178.96 -29.98
CA ALA A 22 -89.86 -177.78 -30.83
C ALA A 22 -90.85 -176.64 -30.47
N ALA A 23 -92.10 -176.97 -30.14
CA ALA A 23 -93.13 -175.99 -29.79
C ALA A 23 -92.81 -175.28 -28.45
N VAL A 24 -92.33 -176.04 -27.45
CA VAL A 24 -91.97 -175.48 -26.13
C VAL A 24 -90.78 -174.52 -26.22
N ILE A 25 -89.75 -174.86 -26.99
CA ILE A 25 -88.59 -173.99 -27.21
C ILE A 25 -88.99 -172.69 -27.92
N GLY A 26 -89.88 -172.77 -28.92
CA GLY A 26 -90.42 -171.59 -29.60
C GLY A 26 -91.16 -170.65 -28.65
N TRP A 27 -91.94 -171.19 -27.72
CA TRP A 27 -92.67 -170.38 -26.74
C TRP A 27 -91.76 -169.75 -25.67
N LEU A 28 -90.73 -170.47 -25.23
CA LEU A 28 -89.73 -169.97 -24.26
C LEU A 28 -88.89 -168.81 -24.84
N LEU A 29 -88.54 -168.84 -26.13
CA LEU A 29 -87.83 -167.72 -26.77
C LEU A 29 -88.67 -166.45 -26.86
N VAL A 30 -89.99 -166.57 -27.14
CA VAL A 30 -90.91 -165.42 -27.11
C VAL A 30 -91.05 -164.86 -25.69
N LEU A 31 -91.16 -165.74 -24.69
CA LEU A 31 -91.23 -165.34 -23.28
C LEU A 31 -89.96 -164.59 -22.83
N TRP A 32 -88.78 -165.11 -23.18
CA TRP A 32 -87.49 -164.47 -22.88
C TRP A 32 -87.35 -163.09 -23.55
N LEU A 33 -87.73 -162.97 -24.82
CA LEU A 33 -87.63 -161.70 -25.56
C LEU A 33 -88.62 -160.64 -25.05
N LEU A 34 -89.77 -161.04 -24.50
CA LEU A 34 -90.68 -160.14 -23.79
C LEU A 34 -90.10 -159.66 -22.45
N ILE A 35 -89.50 -160.55 -21.66
CA ILE A 35 -88.86 -160.22 -20.38
C ILE A 35 -87.65 -159.30 -20.60
N ALA A 36 -86.79 -159.60 -21.58
CA ALA A 36 -85.64 -158.78 -21.94
C ALA A 36 -86.01 -157.37 -22.43
N ARG A 37 -87.22 -157.19 -22.98
CA ARG A 37 -87.74 -155.86 -23.34
C ARG A 37 -88.23 -155.07 -22.12
N ALA A 38 -88.71 -155.74 -21.08
CA ALA A 38 -89.18 -155.09 -19.85
C ALA A 38 -88.04 -154.58 -18.96
N SER A 39 -86.88 -155.26 -18.93
CA SER A 39 -85.73 -154.84 -18.12
C SER A 39 -85.01 -153.59 -18.63
N ILE A 40 -85.14 -153.25 -19.92
CA ILE A 40 -84.41 -152.11 -20.53
C ILE A 40 -85.07 -150.74 -20.22
N GLY A 41 -86.27 -150.74 -19.61
CA GLY A 41 -86.99 -149.49 -19.29
C GLY A 41 -86.44 -148.71 -18.10
N GLY A 42 -85.89 -149.38 -17.08
CA GLY A 42 -85.48 -148.73 -15.83
C GLY A 42 -84.13 -148.01 -15.90
N ASP A 43 -83.16 -148.58 -16.61
CA ASP A 43 -81.77 -148.08 -16.63
C ASP A 43 -81.63 -146.70 -17.31
N LEU A 44 -82.64 -146.26 -18.09
CA LEU A 44 -82.58 -144.98 -18.82
C LEU A 44 -82.81 -143.75 -17.95
N GLU A 45 -83.73 -143.78 -16.98
CA GLU A 45 -83.95 -142.64 -16.08
C GLU A 45 -82.80 -142.48 -15.09
N GLU A 46 -82.24 -143.58 -14.57
CA GLU A 46 -81.06 -143.54 -13.68
C GLU A 46 -79.79 -143.12 -14.43
N ALA A 47 -79.68 -143.42 -15.73
CA ALA A 47 -78.64 -142.89 -16.60
C ALA A 47 -78.81 -141.37 -16.85
N GLN A 48 -80.03 -140.89 -17.11
CA GLN A 48 -80.28 -139.45 -17.30
C GLN A 48 -80.04 -138.64 -16.03
N ALA A 49 -80.46 -139.12 -14.86
CA ALA A 49 -80.17 -138.47 -13.58
C ALA A 49 -78.66 -138.38 -13.32
N ARG A 50 -77.90 -139.46 -13.58
CA ARG A 50 -76.43 -139.43 -13.47
C ARG A 50 -75.75 -138.56 -14.53
N ILE A 51 -76.32 -138.40 -15.73
CA ILE A 51 -75.79 -137.45 -16.71
C ILE A 51 -75.97 -136.03 -16.20
N VAL A 52 -77.15 -135.65 -15.69
CA VAL A 52 -77.37 -134.30 -15.15
C VAL A 52 -76.50 -134.02 -13.93
N GLU A 53 -76.30 -134.99 -13.02
CA GLU A 53 -75.39 -134.78 -11.89
C GLU A 53 -73.90 -134.75 -12.32
N VAL A 54 -73.50 -135.48 -13.36
CA VAL A 54 -72.15 -135.35 -13.93
C VAL A 54 -71.99 -134.02 -14.68
N GLU A 55 -73.03 -133.52 -15.36
CA GLU A 55 -73.04 -132.19 -15.98
C GLU A 55 -72.95 -131.08 -14.93
N ASP A 56 -73.64 -131.21 -13.79
CA ASP A 56 -73.55 -130.28 -12.65
C ASP A 56 -72.19 -130.36 -11.95
N GLN A 57 -71.65 -131.56 -11.69
CA GLN A 57 -70.29 -131.72 -11.17
C GLN A 57 -69.22 -131.21 -12.14
N VAL A 58 -69.42 -131.31 -13.46
CA VAL A 58 -68.55 -130.71 -14.48
C VAL A 58 -68.74 -129.20 -14.56
N ALA A 59 -69.95 -128.67 -14.37
CA ALA A 59 -70.19 -127.23 -14.27
C ALA A 59 -69.47 -126.65 -13.04
N VAL A 60 -69.58 -127.29 -11.87
CA VAL A 60 -68.85 -126.92 -10.64
C VAL A 60 -67.34 -127.10 -10.81
N GLN A 61 -66.85 -128.11 -11.54
CA GLN A 61 -65.43 -128.20 -11.91
C GLN A 61 -65.00 -127.07 -12.86
N THR A 62 -65.86 -126.65 -13.78
CA THR A 62 -65.58 -125.55 -14.71
C THR A 62 -65.58 -124.19 -14.00
N GLU A 63 -66.53 -123.97 -13.07
CA GLU A 63 -66.59 -122.78 -12.22
C GLU A 63 -65.43 -122.71 -11.23
N THR A 64 -65.03 -123.85 -10.65
CA THR A 64 -63.83 -123.90 -9.77
C THR A 64 -62.52 -123.79 -10.56
N MET A 65 -62.44 -124.29 -11.80
CA MET A 65 -61.31 -123.96 -12.69
C MET A 65 -61.30 -122.47 -13.03
N GLY A 66 -62.45 -121.87 -13.36
CA GLY A 66 -62.56 -120.44 -13.62
C GLY A 66 -62.21 -119.57 -12.40
N SER A 67 -62.55 -120.00 -11.19
CA SER A 67 -62.14 -119.28 -9.97
C SER A 67 -60.66 -119.50 -9.62
N ILE A 68 -60.09 -120.67 -9.90
CA ILE A 68 -58.64 -120.91 -9.83
C ILE A 68 -57.89 -120.06 -10.87
N GLU A 69 -58.41 -119.90 -12.07
CA GLU A 69 -57.85 -119.04 -13.12
C GLU A 69 -57.96 -117.55 -12.76
N ALA A 70 -59.09 -117.12 -12.20
CA ALA A 70 -59.28 -115.76 -11.68
C ALA A 70 -58.32 -115.46 -10.51
N LEU A 71 -58.27 -116.33 -9.50
CA LEU A 71 -57.32 -116.21 -8.38
C LEU A 71 -55.86 -116.27 -8.85
N ARG A 72 -55.56 -117.03 -9.91
CA ARG A 72 -54.21 -117.07 -10.51
C ARG A 72 -53.88 -115.77 -11.23
N ALA A 73 -54.84 -115.16 -11.94
CA ALA A 73 -54.66 -113.87 -12.58
C ALA A 73 -54.53 -112.74 -11.55
N GLU A 74 -55.31 -112.78 -10.47
CA GLU A 74 -55.21 -111.85 -9.33
C GLU A 74 -53.85 -111.99 -8.62
N LEU A 75 -53.39 -113.22 -8.37
CA LEU A 75 -52.11 -113.47 -7.72
C LEU A 75 -50.91 -113.13 -8.64
N GLU A 76 -51.05 -113.25 -9.96
CA GLU A 76 -50.06 -112.73 -10.91
C GLU A 76 -50.08 -111.18 -10.97
N GLY A 77 -51.25 -110.56 -10.87
CA GLY A 77 -51.40 -109.10 -10.73
C GLY A 77 -50.74 -108.58 -9.45
N LEU A 78 -50.97 -109.25 -8.32
CA LEU A 78 -50.33 -108.95 -7.03
C LEU A 78 -48.81 -109.13 -7.08
N ARG A 79 -48.27 -110.08 -7.86
CA ARG A 79 -46.81 -110.18 -8.10
C ARG A 79 -46.26 -109.00 -8.89
N VAL A 80 -47.00 -108.51 -9.88
CA VAL A 80 -46.61 -107.33 -10.65
C VAL A 80 -46.69 -106.07 -9.79
N GLU A 81 -47.70 -105.95 -8.92
CA GLU A 81 -47.81 -104.86 -7.94
C GLU A 81 -46.71 -104.94 -6.86
N GLU A 82 -46.42 -106.13 -6.33
CA GLU A 82 -45.29 -106.38 -5.41
C GLU A 82 -43.96 -105.97 -6.06
N GLN A 83 -43.70 -106.39 -7.31
CA GLN A 83 -42.51 -106.01 -8.05
C GLN A 83 -42.48 -104.50 -8.38
N GLU A 84 -43.63 -103.84 -8.64
CA GLU A 84 -43.67 -102.40 -8.83
C GLU A 84 -43.37 -101.65 -7.52
N LEU A 85 -43.91 -102.12 -6.38
CA LEU A 85 -43.65 -101.57 -5.06
C LEU A 85 -42.19 -101.78 -4.63
N GLU A 86 -41.57 -102.92 -4.95
CA GLU A 86 -40.14 -103.15 -4.75
C GLU A 86 -39.29 -102.20 -5.60
N ASN A 87 -39.61 -102.01 -6.88
CA ASN A 87 -38.90 -101.06 -7.75
C ASN A 87 -39.08 -99.61 -7.30
N ARG A 88 -40.29 -99.21 -6.87
CA ARG A 88 -40.56 -97.90 -6.29
C ARG A 88 -39.79 -97.70 -4.99
N ARG A 89 -39.76 -98.70 -4.09
CA ARG A 89 -38.96 -98.66 -2.87
C ARG A 89 -37.47 -98.52 -3.18
N ALA A 90 -36.92 -99.35 -4.07
CA ALA A 90 -35.51 -99.30 -4.46
C ALA A 90 -35.13 -97.94 -5.06
N THR A 91 -36.04 -97.32 -5.82
CA THR A 91 -35.86 -95.96 -6.34
C THR A 91 -35.80 -94.93 -5.20
N ILE A 92 -36.77 -94.94 -4.28
CA ILE A 92 -36.79 -94.04 -3.11
C ILE A 92 -35.55 -94.25 -2.22
N GLU A 93 -35.14 -95.49 -1.99
CA GLU A 93 -33.99 -95.86 -1.16
C GLU A 93 -32.66 -95.41 -1.81
N ALA A 94 -32.60 -95.34 -3.15
CA ALA A 94 -31.49 -94.75 -3.89
C ALA A 94 -31.53 -93.20 -3.93
N GLU A 95 -32.70 -92.57 -3.75
CA GLU A 95 -32.86 -91.10 -3.68
C GLU A 95 -32.59 -90.52 -2.28
N ILE A 96 -32.68 -91.31 -1.20
CA ILE A 96 -32.40 -90.87 0.17
C ILE A 96 -30.96 -90.36 0.32
N ILE A 97 -29.96 -91.15 -0.07
CA ILE A 97 -28.54 -90.77 0.10
C ILE A 97 -28.18 -89.43 -0.56
N PRO A 98 -28.47 -89.18 -1.86
CA PRO A 98 -28.19 -87.88 -2.48
C PRO A 98 -29.10 -86.75 -1.98
N ALA A 99 -30.20 -87.03 -1.26
CA ALA A 99 -30.95 -86.01 -0.52
C ALA A 99 -30.27 -85.66 0.81
N GLU A 100 -29.75 -86.64 1.54
CA GLU A 100 -28.97 -86.44 2.78
C GLU A 100 -27.65 -85.70 2.51
N GLU A 101 -26.94 -86.03 1.42
CA GLU A 101 -25.74 -85.31 0.98
C GLU A 101 -26.05 -83.84 0.66
N ARG A 102 -27.16 -83.55 -0.05
CA ARG A 102 -27.60 -82.17 -0.33
C ARG A 102 -28.00 -81.41 0.93
N LEU A 103 -28.59 -82.07 1.92
CA LEU A 103 -28.90 -81.44 3.20
C LEU A 103 -27.62 -81.05 3.96
N GLN A 104 -26.57 -81.87 3.91
CA GLN A 104 -25.26 -81.55 4.50
C GLN A 104 -24.53 -80.44 3.74
N GLU A 105 -24.60 -80.42 2.40
CA GLU A 105 -24.07 -79.31 1.60
C GLU A 105 -24.79 -77.99 1.94
N LEU A 106 -26.12 -78.02 2.03
CA LEU A 106 -26.92 -76.84 2.34
C LEU A 106 -26.71 -76.36 3.78
N SER A 107 -26.55 -77.24 4.78
CA SER A 107 -26.25 -76.82 6.15
C SER A 107 -24.87 -76.18 6.26
N GLY A 108 -23.82 -76.78 5.68
CA GLY A 108 -22.48 -76.17 5.67
C GLY A 108 -22.42 -74.84 4.91
N ARG A 109 -23.25 -74.67 3.87
CA ARG A 109 -23.41 -73.39 3.16
C ARG A 109 -24.17 -72.34 3.96
N ILE A 110 -25.12 -72.74 4.81
CA ILE A 110 -25.79 -71.84 5.76
C ILE A 110 -24.79 -71.40 6.84
N GLU A 111 -24.07 -72.33 7.48
CA GLU A 111 -23.04 -72.02 8.48
C GLU A 111 -21.96 -71.07 7.92
N THR A 112 -21.56 -71.25 6.66
CA THR A 112 -20.63 -70.33 5.98
C THR A 112 -21.24 -68.94 5.77
N ALA A 113 -22.48 -68.87 5.27
CA ALA A 113 -23.16 -67.60 5.02
C ALA A 113 -23.51 -66.82 6.30
N GLU A 114 -23.74 -67.52 7.42
CA GLU A 114 -23.90 -66.92 8.74
C GLU A 114 -22.57 -66.32 9.24
N ALA A 115 -21.45 -67.03 9.07
CA ALA A 115 -20.13 -66.52 9.41
C ALA A 115 -19.69 -65.32 8.54
N ASP A 116 -19.97 -65.36 7.23
CA ASP A 116 -19.72 -64.23 6.31
C ASP A 116 -20.58 -63.00 6.69
N LEU A 117 -21.82 -63.22 7.11
CA LEU A 117 -22.74 -62.17 7.55
C LEU A 117 -22.28 -61.52 8.87
N ASP A 118 -21.83 -62.30 9.85
CA ASP A 118 -21.27 -61.78 11.10
C ASP A 118 -19.97 -60.99 10.86
N ALA A 119 -19.10 -61.47 9.94
CA ALA A 119 -17.89 -60.75 9.54
C ALA A 119 -18.22 -59.40 8.87
N ALA A 120 -19.17 -59.37 7.94
CA ALA A 120 -19.60 -58.14 7.28
C ALA A 120 -20.27 -57.14 8.25
N GLN A 121 -21.00 -57.62 9.26
CA GLN A 121 -21.54 -56.78 10.33
C GLN A 121 -20.44 -56.17 11.19
N ALA A 122 -19.41 -56.95 11.55
CA ALA A 122 -18.27 -56.45 12.32
C ALA A 122 -17.43 -55.43 11.54
N GLU A 123 -17.20 -55.65 10.24
CA GLU A 123 -16.55 -54.67 9.35
C GLU A 123 -17.37 -53.39 9.25
N THR A 124 -18.70 -53.49 9.08
CA THR A 124 -19.60 -52.32 9.03
C THR A 124 -19.51 -51.50 10.30
N GLN A 125 -19.57 -52.12 11.48
CA GLN A 125 -19.44 -51.44 12.77
C GLN A 125 -18.07 -50.74 12.91
N SER A 126 -16.99 -51.41 12.51
CA SER A 126 -15.64 -50.82 12.55
C SER A 126 -15.49 -49.63 11.59
N LEU A 127 -16.14 -49.66 10.42
CA LEU A 127 -16.16 -48.54 9.49
C LEU A 127 -17.02 -47.37 10.02
N GLU A 128 -18.15 -47.64 10.68
CA GLU A 128 -18.95 -46.61 11.34
C GLU A 128 -18.18 -45.92 12.48
N GLU A 129 -17.47 -46.71 13.32
CA GLU A 129 -16.58 -46.19 14.36
C GLU A 129 -15.44 -45.34 13.80
N GLN A 130 -14.85 -45.72 12.67
CA GLN A 130 -13.79 -44.95 12.00
C GLN A 130 -14.30 -43.68 11.30
N LEU A 131 -15.54 -43.68 10.80
CA LEU A 131 -16.15 -42.50 10.17
C LEU A 131 -16.59 -41.44 11.18
N ALA A 132 -16.83 -41.80 12.45
CA ALA A 132 -17.20 -40.85 13.49
C ALA A 132 -16.12 -39.78 13.80
N PRO A 133 -14.83 -40.11 14.08
CA PRO A 133 -13.79 -39.10 14.30
C PRO A 133 -13.50 -38.29 13.04
N LEU A 134 -13.48 -38.90 11.85
CA LEU A 134 -13.23 -38.18 10.59
C LEU A 134 -14.27 -37.08 10.31
N ARG A 135 -15.56 -37.34 10.61
CA ARG A 135 -16.62 -36.33 10.51
C ARG A 135 -16.45 -35.20 11.54
N SER A 136 -16.02 -35.53 12.75
CA SER A 136 -15.71 -34.54 13.80
C SER A 136 -14.51 -33.67 13.41
N GLU A 137 -13.47 -34.28 12.84
CA GLU A 137 -12.26 -33.60 12.41
C GLU A 137 -12.55 -32.66 11.22
N LEU A 138 -13.35 -33.10 10.24
CA LEU A 138 -13.82 -32.25 9.14
C LEU A 138 -14.53 -31.00 9.65
N GLY A 139 -15.48 -31.13 10.59
CA GLY A 139 -16.15 -29.98 11.21
C GLY A 139 -15.18 -29.06 11.98
N SER A 140 -14.11 -29.62 12.55
CA SER A 140 -13.04 -28.82 13.18
C SER A 140 -12.18 -28.06 12.16
N PHE A 141 -11.98 -28.59 10.96
CA PHE A 141 -11.28 -27.91 9.87
C PHE A 141 -12.15 -26.82 9.25
N GLU A 142 -13.45 -27.08 9.05
CA GLU A 142 -14.42 -26.06 8.60
C GLU A 142 -14.51 -24.89 9.58
N THR A 143 -14.62 -25.17 10.89
CA THR A 143 -14.60 -24.14 11.94
C THR A 143 -13.32 -23.31 11.89
N ARG A 144 -12.15 -23.96 11.84
CA ARG A 144 -10.84 -23.29 11.73
C ARG A 144 -10.70 -22.47 10.44
N ARG A 145 -11.31 -22.92 9.32
CA ARG A 145 -11.33 -22.21 8.04
C ARG A 145 -12.12 -20.92 8.11
N GLU A 146 -13.32 -20.93 8.69
CA GLU A 146 -14.13 -19.71 8.82
C GLU A 146 -13.51 -18.72 9.82
N GLU A 147 -12.93 -19.21 10.93
CA GLU A 147 -12.17 -18.32 11.82
C GLU A 147 -10.94 -17.70 11.12
N ALA A 148 -10.22 -18.47 10.30
CA ALA A 148 -9.06 -17.97 9.57
C ALA A 148 -9.45 -16.91 8.52
N ARG A 149 -10.60 -17.09 7.85
CA ARG A 149 -11.18 -16.08 6.94
C ARG A 149 -11.55 -14.80 7.68
N ALA A 150 -12.29 -14.89 8.79
CA ALA A 150 -12.66 -13.71 9.58
C ALA A 150 -11.42 -12.94 10.12
N ARG A 151 -10.36 -13.66 10.50
CA ARG A 151 -9.06 -13.06 10.88
C ARG A 151 -8.37 -12.37 9.68
N ALA A 152 -8.39 -12.97 8.49
CA ALA A 152 -7.81 -12.39 7.28
C ALA A 152 -8.56 -11.14 6.79
N GLU A 153 -9.90 -11.15 6.85
CA GLU A 153 -10.76 -10.00 6.56
C GLU A 153 -10.47 -8.85 7.55
N THR A 154 -10.39 -9.16 8.85
CA THR A 154 -10.04 -8.18 9.90
C THR A 154 -8.66 -7.57 9.65
N ALA A 155 -7.63 -8.40 9.42
CA ALA A 155 -6.27 -7.93 9.17
C ALA A 155 -6.15 -7.10 7.87
N THR A 156 -6.98 -7.38 6.87
CA THR A 156 -7.05 -6.60 5.63
C THR A 156 -7.69 -5.23 5.87
N ALA A 157 -8.73 -5.14 6.71
CA ALA A 157 -9.33 -3.87 7.12
C ALA A 157 -8.36 -3.03 7.98
N GLU A 158 -7.64 -3.64 8.91
CA GLU A 158 -6.60 -2.97 9.72
C GLU A 158 -5.45 -2.45 8.84
N LEU A 159 -5.01 -3.22 7.84
CA LEU A 159 -3.98 -2.79 6.89
C LEU A 159 -4.44 -1.59 6.06
N ALA A 160 -5.72 -1.52 5.70
CA ALA A 160 -6.30 -0.39 4.96
C ALA A 160 -6.33 0.90 5.82
N ASP A 161 -6.79 0.82 7.08
CA ASP A 161 -6.77 1.94 8.03
C ASP A 161 -5.34 2.47 8.25
N VAL A 162 -4.38 1.57 8.52
CA VAL A 162 -2.98 1.93 8.71
C VAL A 162 -2.37 2.56 7.45
N THR A 163 -2.76 2.10 6.27
CA THR A 163 -2.33 2.70 4.98
C THR A 163 -2.87 4.12 4.82
N GLN A 164 -4.18 4.31 5.01
CA GLN A 164 -4.83 5.63 4.92
C GLN A 164 -4.20 6.63 5.91
N ARG A 165 -3.97 6.20 7.15
CA ARG A 165 -3.36 7.04 8.20
C ARG A 165 -1.89 7.38 7.89
N LEU A 166 -1.16 6.47 7.25
CA LEU A 166 0.21 6.71 6.79
C LEU A 166 0.26 7.68 5.60
N GLU A 167 -0.72 7.64 4.71
CA GLU A 167 -0.86 8.62 3.62
C GLU A 167 -1.22 10.01 4.15
N GLN A 168 -2.19 10.11 5.08
CA GLN A 168 -2.51 11.36 5.77
C GLN A 168 -1.29 11.96 6.49
N ALA A 169 -0.58 11.16 7.29
CA ALA A 169 0.61 11.62 8.01
C ALA A 169 1.73 12.11 7.08
N ARG A 170 1.87 11.54 5.88
CA ARG A 170 2.81 12.00 4.84
C ARG A 170 2.38 13.33 4.20
N ALA A 171 1.07 13.55 4.02
CA ALA A 171 0.55 14.82 3.54
C ALA A 171 0.78 15.94 4.57
N GLU A 172 0.47 15.67 5.84
CA GLU A 172 0.73 16.58 6.97
C GLU A 172 2.24 16.88 7.12
N GLU A 173 3.11 15.88 6.98
CA GLU A 173 4.57 16.07 7.00
C GLU A 173 5.07 16.95 5.84
N ALA A 174 4.47 16.83 4.65
CA ALA A 174 4.80 17.65 3.49
C ALA A 174 4.33 19.11 3.66
N GLU A 175 3.11 19.33 4.16
CA GLU A 175 2.59 20.67 4.47
C GLU A 175 3.43 21.37 5.55
N LEU A 176 3.76 20.67 6.63
CA LEU A 176 4.63 21.20 7.69
C LEU A 176 6.04 21.54 7.18
N ARG A 177 6.62 20.74 6.27
CA ARG A 177 7.90 21.07 5.62
C ARG A 177 7.80 22.33 4.76
N GLN A 178 6.71 22.51 4.02
CA GLN A 178 6.47 23.72 3.23
C GLN A 178 6.32 24.95 4.14
N LEU A 179 5.53 24.86 5.21
CA LEU A 179 5.34 25.92 6.18
C LEU A 179 6.65 26.34 6.85
N ILE A 180 7.50 25.38 7.25
CA ILE A 180 8.83 25.65 7.81
C ILE A 180 9.72 26.37 6.79
N ALA A 181 9.69 25.97 5.51
CA ALA A 181 10.45 26.65 4.46
C ALA A 181 9.99 28.09 4.23
N THR A 182 8.67 28.33 4.22
CA THR A 182 8.09 29.69 4.12
C THR A 182 8.49 30.56 5.31
N LEU A 183 8.25 30.11 6.54
CA LEU A 183 8.61 30.85 7.76
C LEU A 183 10.12 31.13 7.87
N SER A 184 10.96 30.22 7.38
CA SER A 184 12.42 30.41 7.31
C SER A 184 12.80 31.52 6.31
N SER A 185 12.09 31.62 5.18
CA SER A 185 12.27 32.70 4.20
C SER A 185 11.79 34.05 4.75
N GLU A 186 10.62 34.09 5.38
CA GLU A 186 10.06 35.31 6.00
C GLU A 186 10.95 35.81 7.14
N ALA A 187 11.52 34.91 7.96
CA ALA A 187 12.46 35.28 9.01
C ALA A 187 13.78 35.83 8.46
N ALA A 188 14.28 35.31 7.33
CA ALA A 188 15.47 35.84 6.67
C ALA A 188 15.22 37.23 6.08
N GLU A 189 14.09 37.42 5.37
CA GLU A 189 13.69 38.71 4.80
C GLU A 189 13.51 39.77 5.89
N LEU A 190 12.81 39.44 6.98
CA LEU A 190 12.60 40.36 8.10
C LEU A 190 13.92 40.71 8.82
N THR A 191 14.88 39.77 8.86
CA THR A 191 16.23 40.04 9.40
C THR A 191 16.99 41.04 8.51
N GLU A 192 16.87 40.91 7.18
CA GLU A 192 17.45 41.88 6.25
C GLU A 192 16.79 43.26 6.36
N GLN A 193 15.46 43.33 6.42
CA GLN A 193 14.71 44.58 6.62
C GLN A 193 15.11 45.29 7.92
N VAL A 194 15.34 44.55 9.01
CA VAL A 194 15.84 45.11 10.28
C VAL A 194 17.26 45.67 10.12
N ALA A 195 18.17 44.95 9.46
CA ALA A 195 19.54 45.44 9.24
C ALA A 195 19.59 46.68 8.33
N GLN A 196 18.72 46.75 7.31
CA GLN A 196 18.56 47.94 6.47
C GLN A 196 18.03 49.12 7.31
N ALA A 197 16.97 48.93 8.09
CA ALA A 197 16.40 49.97 8.95
C ALA A 197 17.36 50.45 10.05
N GLU A 198 18.19 49.57 10.64
CA GLU A 198 19.25 49.97 11.57
C GLU A 198 20.33 50.82 10.88
N THR A 199 20.61 50.57 9.61
CA THR A 199 21.57 51.35 8.79
C THR A 199 21.01 52.75 8.50
N GLU A 200 19.80 52.85 7.94
CA GLU A 200 19.12 54.14 7.68
C GLU A 200 19.02 55.00 8.95
N LEU A 201 18.71 54.38 10.10
CA LEU A 201 18.57 55.06 11.39
C LEU A 201 19.95 55.48 11.95
N GLY A 202 21.03 54.80 11.55
CA GLY A 202 22.41 55.26 11.75
C GLY A 202 22.74 56.51 10.93
N GLU A 203 22.41 56.50 9.63
CA GLU A 203 22.64 57.62 8.70
C GLU A 203 21.86 58.87 9.12
N LEU A 204 20.57 58.74 9.41
CA LEU A 204 19.70 59.83 9.90
C LEU A 204 20.18 60.46 11.22
N ARG A 205 20.87 59.70 12.09
CA ARG A 205 21.53 60.26 13.27
C ARG A 205 22.76 61.08 12.88
N GLY A 206 23.56 60.60 11.95
CA GLY A 206 24.71 61.33 11.39
C GLY A 206 24.30 62.66 10.76
N GLU A 207 23.26 62.66 9.92
CA GLU A 207 22.66 63.89 9.36
C GLU A 207 22.13 64.82 10.46
N SER A 208 21.44 64.27 11.47
CA SER A 208 20.92 65.05 12.59
C SER A 208 22.02 65.76 13.37
N ASP A 209 23.16 65.12 13.60
CA ASP A 209 24.29 65.71 14.33
C ASP A 209 25.11 66.67 13.45
N ALA A 210 25.23 66.42 12.15
CA ALA A 210 25.81 67.36 11.18
C ALA A 210 24.99 68.67 11.10
N LEU A 211 23.66 68.58 11.00
CA LEU A 211 22.77 69.74 10.96
C LEU A 211 22.80 70.55 12.28
N LYS A 212 23.01 69.91 13.43
CA LYS A 212 23.23 70.62 14.72
C LYS A 212 24.55 71.38 14.72
N ALA A 213 25.60 70.82 14.12
CA ALA A 213 26.89 71.49 14.00
C ALA A 213 26.83 72.69 13.04
N GLU A 214 26.17 72.54 11.88
CA GLU A 214 25.94 73.63 10.93
C GLU A 214 25.08 74.76 11.54
N LEU A 215 24.05 74.41 12.31
CA LEU A 215 23.23 75.38 13.05
C LEU A 215 24.10 76.16 14.07
N ALA A 216 24.90 75.47 14.88
CA ALA A 216 25.76 76.12 15.87
C ALA A 216 26.85 77.00 15.23
N GLU A 217 27.42 76.60 14.09
CA GLU A 217 28.34 77.45 13.33
C GLU A 217 27.61 78.68 12.75
N THR A 218 26.39 78.51 12.27
CA THR A 218 25.57 79.61 11.73
C THR A 218 25.19 80.60 12.83
N GLU A 219 24.82 80.14 14.03
CA GLU A 219 24.58 80.99 15.19
C GLU A 219 25.84 81.78 15.60
N ALA A 220 27.01 81.13 15.60
CA ALA A 220 28.28 81.80 15.88
C ALA A 220 28.64 82.87 14.82
N ARG A 221 28.45 82.57 13.53
CA ARG A 221 28.63 83.53 12.43
C ARG A 221 27.66 84.72 12.55
N VAL A 222 26.41 84.48 12.97
CA VAL A 222 25.43 85.55 13.23
C VAL A 222 25.84 86.43 14.41
N ALA A 223 26.39 85.85 15.48
CA ALA A 223 26.92 86.60 16.60
C ALA A 223 28.12 87.48 16.18
N GLU A 224 29.08 86.94 15.42
CA GLU A 224 30.23 87.69 14.92
C GLU A 224 29.80 88.85 13.98
N LEU A 225 28.87 88.61 13.06
CA LEU A 225 28.31 89.65 12.19
C LEU A 225 27.55 90.73 12.97
N THR A 226 26.95 90.38 14.11
CA THR A 226 26.29 91.31 15.02
C THR A 226 27.32 92.21 15.73
N GLU A 227 28.39 91.64 16.27
CA GLU A 227 29.49 92.41 16.89
C GLU A 227 30.20 93.32 15.87
N ARG A 228 30.46 92.82 14.66
CA ARG A 228 31.01 93.62 13.55
C ARG A 228 30.11 94.79 13.14
N ARG A 229 28.77 94.60 13.14
CA ARG A 229 27.81 95.69 12.92
C ARG A 229 27.95 96.75 14.01
N ASP A 230 27.93 96.34 15.27
CA ASP A 230 27.92 97.27 16.41
C ASP A 230 29.23 98.07 16.50
N GLY A 231 30.37 97.44 16.17
CA GLY A 231 31.65 98.12 16.00
C GLY A 231 31.64 99.18 14.89
N LEU A 232 31.08 98.85 13.71
CA LEU A 232 30.95 99.79 12.59
C LEU A 232 29.96 100.93 12.89
N GLU A 233 28.88 100.67 13.64
CA GLU A 233 27.91 101.70 14.04
C GLU A 233 28.54 102.68 15.06
N ALA A 234 29.38 102.17 15.97
CA ALA A 234 30.19 103.00 16.86
C ALA A 234 31.26 103.82 16.11
N GLU A 235 31.94 103.24 15.11
CA GLU A 235 32.91 103.95 14.26
C GLU A 235 32.24 105.07 13.46
N VAL A 236 31.09 104.80 12.82
CA VAL A 236 30.29 105.81 12.10
C VAL A 236 29.84 106.93 13.03
N THR A 237 29.49 106.62 14.28
CA THR A 237 29.13 107.63 15.29
C THR A 237 30.35 108.50 15.64
N GLY A 238 31.51 107.90 15.92
CA GLY A 238 32.74 108.63 16.23
C GLY A 238 33.21 109.54 15.08
N LEU A 239 33.17 109.05 13.84
CA LEU A 239 33.49 109.84 12.64
C LEU A 239 32.48 110.98 12.40
N SER A 240 31.22 110.81 12.80
CA SER A 240 30.21 111.88 12.76
C SER A 240 30.50 112.97 13.78
N ASP A 241 30.91 112.61 15.00
CA ASP A 241 31.27 113.55 16.05
C ASP A 241 32.59 114.28 15.74
N GLU A 242 33.61 113.59 15.23
CA GLU A 242 34.85 114.21 14.75
C GLU A 242 34.58 115.19 13.61
N ARG A 243 33.74 114.80 12.64
CA ARG A 243 33.29 115.70 11.56
C ARG A 243 32.57 116.94 12.11
N ALA A 244 31.76 116.80 13.17
CA ALA A 244 31.09 117.94 13.80
C ALA A 244 32.09 118.88 14.49
N ALA A 245 33.04 118.32 15.24
CA ALA A 245 34.13 119.08 15.88
C ALA A 245 34.98 119.84 14.84
N LEU A 246 35.47 119.15 13.80
CA LEU A 246 36.22 119.77 12.70
C LEU A 246 35.39 120.85 11.98
N SER A 247 34.08 120.66 11.83
CA SER A 247 33.21 121.68 11.24
C SER A 247 33.11 122.94 12.12
N GLN A 248 33.09 122.78 13.44
CA GLN A 248 33.08 123.87 14.41
C GLN A 248 34.44 124.59 14.48
N GLU A 249 35.56 123.85 14.50
CA GLU A 249 36.92 124.40 14.42
C GLU A 249 37.11 125.21 13.14
N VAL A 250 36.65 124.69 12.00
CA VAL A 250 36.72 125.39 10.70
C VAL A 250 35.82 126.63 10.67
N SER A 251 34.73 126.70 11.46
CA SER A 251 33.99 127.96 11.65
C SER A 251 34.82 128.96 12.46
N SER A 252 35.31 128.55 13.62
CA SER A 252 36.16 129.37 14.49
C SER A 252 37.39 129.91 13.75
N ALA A 253 38.07 129.08 12.96
CA ALA A 253 39.21 129.50 12.14
C ALA A 253 38.82 130.50 11.02
N ARG A 254 37.61 130.40 10.45
CA ARG A 254 37.09 131.39 9.48
C ARG A 254 36.76 132.73 10.16
N GLU A 255 36.19 132.69 11.36
CA GLU A 255 35.89 133.86 12.19
C GLU A 255 37.18 134.56 12.64
N GLN A 256 38.16 133.82 13.18
CA GLN A 256 39.50 134.32 13.50
C GLN A 256 40.19 134.94 12.29
N ARG A 257 40.12 134.27 11.11
CA ARG A 257 40.65 134.82 9.86
C ARG A 257 39.93 136.10 9.42
N GLN A 258 38.63 136.22 9.65
CA GLN A 258 37.91 137.47 9.39
C GLN A 258 38.39 138.59 10.32
N VAL A 259 38.52 138.34 11.62
CA VAL A 259 39.09 139.30 12.58
C VAL A 259 40.50 139.73 12.16
N LEU A 260 41.37 138.78 11.81
CA LEU A 260 42.72 139.08 11.31
C LEU A 260 42.71 139.86 9.97
N GLN A 261 41.73 139.64 9.09
CA GLN A 261 41.57 140.42 7.86
C GLN A 261 41.09 141.85 8.14
N GLU A 262 40.20 142.04 9.11
CA GLU A 262 39.75 143.36 9.59
C GLU A 262 40.89 144.10 10.32
N GLU A 263 41.70 143.41 11.12
CA GLU A 263 42.91 143.96 11.74
C GLU A 263 43.96 144.34 10.68
N VAL A 264 44.24 143.47 9.70
CA VAL A 264 45.17 143.79 8.60
C VAL A 264 44.66 144.98 7.77
N ALA A 265 43.35 145.10 7.53
CA ALA A 265 42.76 146.26 6.86
C ALA A 265 42.91 147.54 7.72
N GLN A 266 42.72 147.45 9.03
CA GLN A 266 42.96 148.55 9.96
C GLN A 266 44.45 148.94 10.04
N LEU A 267 45.37 147.97 10.07
CA LEU A 267 46.81 148.25 10.02
C LEU A 267 47.21 148.88 8.69
N ALA A 268 46.68 148.40 7.56
CA ALA A 268 46.92 149.00 6.24
C ALA A 268 46.38 150.44 6.16
N GLN A 269 45.19 150.71 6.73
CA GLN A 269 44.64 152.07 6.81
C GLN A 269 45.46 152.97 7.76
N ASN A 270 45.94 152.45 8.89
CA ASN A 270 46.83 153.18 9.79
C ASN A 270 48.21 153.43 9.16
N LEU A 271 48.74 152.50 8.37
CA LEU A 271 49.98 152.68 7.60
C LEU A 271 49.82 153.69 6.47
N ALA A 272 48.71 153.65 5.73
CA ALA A 272 48.38 154.66 4.71
C ALA A 272 48.26 156.06 5.34
N ARG A 273 47.58 156.18 6.48
CA ARG A 273 47.50 157.42 7.25
C ARG A 273 48.88 157.88 7.74
N ARG A 274 49.68 156.97 8.32
CA ARG A 274 51.07 157.26 8.73
C ARG A 274 51.94 157.69 7.57
N ALA A 275 51.74 157.15 6.37
CA ALA A 275 52.46 157.54 5.16
C ALA A 275 52.00 158.90 4.62
N GLU A 276 50.72 159.25 4.74
CA GLU A 276 50.22 160.59 4.41
C GLU A 276 50.66 161.64 5.45
N ASP A 277 50.66 161.30 6.73
CA ASP A 277 51.27 162.07 7.82
C ASP A 277 52.78 162.26 7.55
N LEU A 278 53.50 161.20 7.14
CA LEU A 278 54.92 161.27 6.78
C LEU A 278 55.13 162.17 5.56
N ALA A 279 54.36 162.02 4.49
CA ALA A 279 54.41 162.89 3.32
C ALA A 279 54.00 164.34 3.64
N GLN A 280 53.21 164.59 4.70
CA GLN A 280 52.95 165.93 5.22
C GLN A 280 54.15 166.46 6.02
N VAL A 281 54.83 165.62 6.80
CA VAL A 281 56.09 165.94 7.50
C VAL A 281 57.22 166.21 6.49
N GLU A 282 57.36 165.41 5.44
CA GLU A 282 58.32 165.63 4.35
C GLU A 282 58.02 166.92 3.59
N ARG A 283 56.75 167.24 3.31
CA ARG A 283 56.36 168.56 2.76
C ARG A 283 56.71 169.70 3.73
N ARG A 284 56.62 169.50 5.04
CA ARG A 284 57.08 170.48 6.05
C ARG A 284 58.61 170.58 6.13
N ILE A 285 59.35 169.48 5.94
CA ILE A 285 60.81 169.46 5.93
C ILE A 285 61.35 170.09 4.63
N ALA A 286 60.77 169.77 3.48
CA ALA A 286 61.07 170.43 2.21
C ALA A 286 60.72 171.93 2.24
N GLY A 287 59.60 172.30 2.90
CA GLY A 287 59.26 173.70 3.15
C GLY A 287 60.26 174.41 4.07
N ALA A 288 60.69 173.77 5.17
CA ALA A 288 61.67 174.34 6.09
C ALA A 288 63.10 174.40 5.52
N GLY A 289 63.47 173.43 4.67
CA GLY A 289 64.73 173.42 3.93
C GLY A 289 64.80 174.43 2.79
N ALA A 290 63.67 175.00 2.36
CA ALA A 290 63.63 175.99 1.29
C ALA A 290 63.99 177.42 1.74
N GLU A 291 64.09 177.69 3.05
CA GLU A 291 64.38 179.05 3.57
C GLU A 291 65.81 179.26 4.07
N VAL A 292 66.66 178.21 4.14
CA VAL A 292 68.08 178.35 4.57
C VAL A 292 69.03 177.50 3.72
N GLU A 293 69.24 177.89 2.46
CA GLU A 293 70.62 178.00 1.93
C GLU A 293 70.70 178.83 0.64
N ALA A 294 71.36 179.99 0.72
CA ALA A 294 71.64 180.87 -0.40
C ALA A 294 73.15 180.91 -0.72
N GLY A 295 73.66 179.78 -1.23
CA GLY A 295 74.87 179.75 -2.07
C GLY A 295 76.22 179.51 -1.40
N THR A 296 76.63 178.24 -1.35
CA THR A 296 77.98 177.81 -1.77
C THR A 296 77.85 176.68 -2.79
N GLN A 297 78.84 176.51 -3.68
CA GLN A 297 78.73 175.63 -4.85
C GLN A 297 79.71 174.45 -4.80
N ALA A 298 79.17 173.28 -5.13
CA ALA A 298 79.81 172.16 -5.85
C ALA A 298 81.22 171.70 -5.43
N ALA A 299 81.27 170.59 -4.70
CA ALA A 299 82.35 169.59 -4.75
C ALA A 299 81.72 168.19 -4.88
N ALA A 300 82.33 167.26 -5.63
CA ALA A 300 81.64 166.04 -6.07
C ALA A 300 82.42 164.73 -5.85
N ALA A 301 81.70 163.73 -5.32
CA ALA A 301 81.79 162.28 -5.54
C ALA A 301 83.16 161.55 -5.48
N GLN A 302 83.32 160.70 -4.44
CA GLN A 302 84.03 159.40 -4.49
C GLN A 302 83.81 158.57 -3.20
N GLY A 303 83.90 157.23 -3.31
CA GLY A 303 84.09 156.31 -2.16
C GLY A 303 82.88 155.49 -1.68
N GLU A 304 82.87 154.18 -1.99
CA GLU A 304 83.06 153.04 -1.05
C GLU A 304 82.37 153.03 0.35
N THR A 305 82.02 151.91 1.00
CA THR A 305 82.02 150.44 0.73
C THR A 305 81.16 149.72 1.80
N ALA A 306 80.79 148.44 1.55
CA ALA A 306 80.64 147.37 2.57
C ALA A 306 79.55 147.53 3.69
N THR A 307 79.22 146.54 4.56
CA THR A 307 79.09 145.06 4.56
C THR A 307 78.55 144.67 5.97
N GLN A 308 78.03 143.44 6.15
CA GLN A 308 77.75 142.77 7.45
C GLN A 308 76.58 143.31 8.33
N ASP A 309 76.03 142.57 9.29
CA ASP A 309 75.77 141.10 9.43
C ASP A 309 75.02 140.83 10.76
N ALA A 310 74.18 139.79 10.79
CA ALA A 310 73.73 139.03 11.98
C ALA A 310 72.98 139.82 13.12
N PRO A 311 72.44 139.15 14.18
CA PRO A 311 72.39 137.70 14.43
C PRO A 311 71.00 137.07 14.74
N GLU A 312 71.02 135.73 14.65
CA GLU A 312 70.33 134.67 15.40
C GLU A 312 69.86 134.96 16.86
N PRO A 313 69.02 134.09 17.52
CA PRO A 313 68.94 132.62 17.34
C PRO A 313 67.59 131.85 17.43
N LYS A 314 67.55 130.69 16.73
CA LYS A 314 67.20 129.28 17.13
C LYS A 314 65.97 128.98 18.05
N ILE A 315 65.35 127.79 18.08
CA ILE A 315 65.88 126.40 17.91
C ILE A 315 64.76 125.37 17.55
N THR A 316 65.08 124.32 16.75
CA THR A 316 64.38 123.00 16.54
C THR A 316 62.89 122.95 16.12
N ASP A 317 62.30 121.93 15.46
CA ASP A 317 62.67 120.70 14.70
C ASP A 317 61.33 120.11 14.15
N LEU A 318 61.16 119.07 13.29
CA LEU A 318 61.95 118.17 12.42
C LEU A 318 60.97 117.64 11.30
N PRO A 319 61.41 117.16 10.12
CA PRO A 319 60.52 116.92 8.96
C PRO A 319 60.29 115.44 8.55
N GLU A 320 59.46 115.26 7.51
CA GLU A 320 59.09 114.01 6.81
C GLU A 320 60.23 113.35 6.01
N ALA A 321 60.05 112.07 5.65
CA ALA A 321 60.73 111.42 4.51
C ALA A 321 59.87 110.27 3.94
N GLN A 322 59.98 110.01 2.63
CA GLN A 322 59.33 108.90 1.93
C GLN A 322 60.34 107.99 1.20
N ASP A 323 59.97 106.70 1.11
CA ASP A 323 60.29 105.73 0.06
C ASP A 323 61.69 105.10 -0.16
N ALA A 324 61.62 103.92 -0.80
CA ALA A 324 62.61 103.24 -1.65
C ALA A 324 63.67 102.28 -1.05
N GLN A 325 63.19 101.06 -0.71
CA GLN A 325 63.69 99.75 -1.20
C GLN A 325 65.12 99.19 -0.87
N ALA A 326 65.19 97.85 -0.98
CA ALA A 326 66.35 97.00 -1.37
C ALA A 326 67.26 96.32 -0.32
N THR A 327 66.76 95.18 0.20
CA THR A 327 67.42 93.84 0.24
C THR A 327 68.62 93.50 1.16
N SER A 328 68.50 92.26 1.69
CA SER A 328 69.54 91.28 2.10
C SER A 328 70.06 91.29 3.54
N GLY A 329 70.17 90.09 4.14
CA GLY A 329 70.55 89.89 5.55
C GLY A 329 70.20 88.49 6.11
N ALA A 330 70.88 87.45 5.64
CA ALA A 330 70.95 86.10 6.23
C ALA A 330 72.37 85.91 6.83
N PRO A 331 72.71 84.92 7.71
CA PRO A 331 72.12 83.56 7.76
C PRO A 331 72.05 82.85 9.16
N GLN A 332 71.59 81.58 9.17
CA GLN A 332 72.11 80.37 9.89
C GLN A 332 72.53 80.43 11.40
N GLN A 333 72.40 79.39 12.26
CA GLN A 333 71.81 78.03 12.20
C GLN A 333 71.78 77.41 13.61
N ALA A 334 70.89 76.43 13.87
CA ALA A 334 71.06 75.34 14.85
C ALA A 334 69.99 74.24 14.65
N GLU A 335 70.33 72.95 14.81
CA GLU A 335 69.39 71.81 14.87
C GLU A 335 68.78 71.64 16.30
N ALA A 336 67.81 70.78 16.63
CA ALA A 336 67.13 69.62 16.00
C ALA A 336 65.70 69.44 16.63
N GLU A 337 64.86 68.39 16.48
CA GLU A 337 64.87 67.08 15.79
C GLU A 337 63.43 66.49 15.65
N ASP A 338 63.30 65.38 14.91
CA ASP A 338 62.27 64.30 14.98
C ASP A 338 60.79 64.48 14.52
N ALA A 339 60.15 63.33 14.25
CA ALA A 339 58.74 62.99 13.93
C ALA A 339 58.18 63.23 12.48
N ARG A 340 57.79 62.11 11.83
CA ARG A 340 57.12 61.89 10.52
C ARG A 340 56.18 60.66 10.66
N PRO A 341 55.49 60.11 9.61
CA PRO A 341 55.14 60.55 8.24
C PRO A 341 53.59 60.68 8.02
N GLN A 342 53.03 61.39 7.02
CA GLN A 342 52.88 61.12 5.55
C GLN A 342 52.08 59.88 5.10
N VAL A 343 51.07 60.11 4.24
CA VAL A 343 50.63 59.25 3.10
C VAL A 343 50.14 60.19 1.97
N THR A 344 50.26 59.79 0.69
CA THR A 344 49.87 60.60 -0.48
C THR A 344 49.37 59.73 -1.67
N GLU A 345 48.52 60.33 -2.52
CA GLU A 345 48.18 59.98 -3.92
C GLU A 345 47.19 58.83 -4.27
N LEU A 346 46.61 59.00 -5.47
CA LEU A 346 45.66 58.19 -6.27
C LEU A 346 46.40 57.74 -7.57
N PRO A 347 45.81 57.15 -8.66
CA PRO A 347 44.40 56.80 -8.98
C PRO A 347 44.16 55.37 -9.58
N GLU A 348 42.91 55.12 -9.97
CA GLU A 348 42.31 54.27 -11.05
C GLU A 348 43.19 53.30 -11.90
N ASP A 349 42.71 52.06 -12.12
CA ASP A 349 42.10 51.59 -13.40
C ASP A 349 41.43 50.18 -13.26
N ALA A 350 40.80 49.65 -14.32
CA ALA A 350 40.14 48.32 -14.44
C ALA A 350 40.76 47.49 -15.62
N PRO A 351 40.25 46.31 -16.11
CA PRO A 351 39.07 45.50 -15.71
C PRO A 351 39.24 43.93 -15.73
N GLU A 352 38.14 43.23 -15.41
CA GLU A 352 37.60 41.95 -15.98
C GLU A 352 38.30 40.54 -15.91
N THR A 353 37.44 39.54 -15.62
CA THR A 353 37.36 38.12 -16.13
C THR A 353 38.07 36.90 -15.46
N GLU A 354 37.47 35.73 -15.77
CA GLU A 354 37.87 34.30 -15.58
C GLU A 354 37.77 33.59 -14.19
N THR A 355 36.54 33.11 -13.90
CA THR A 355 36.15 31.68 -13.70
C THR A 355 37.00 30.65 -12.94
N ALA A 356 36.29 29.83 -12.13
CA ALA A 356 36.56 28.41 -11.78
C ALA A 356 37.73 28.10 -10.79
N GLN A 357 37.77 26.99 -10.03
CA GLN A 357 36.74 26.02 -9.57
C GLN A 357 37.28 25.22 -8.35
N ALA A 358 36.37 24.67 -7.53
CA ALA A 358 36.49 23.47 -6.68
C ALA A 358 37.47 23.40 -5.47
N ALA A 359 36.98 22.75 -4.40
CA ALA A 359 37.68 22.29 -3.18
C ALA A 359 38.28 23.39 -2.25
N THR A 360 38.41 23.22 -0.93
CA THR A 360 38.47 21.98 -0.13
C THR A 360 37.77 22.12 1.23
N ARG A 361 37.27 20.99 1.77
CA ARG A 361 36.67 20.83 3.11
C ARG A 361 37.71 20.94 4.24
N PRO A 362 37.50 21.78 5.28
CA PRO A 362 38.18 21.62 6.57
C PRO A 362 37.58 20.47 7.37
N GLN A 363 38.41 19.73 8.10
CA GLN A 363 37.97 18.87 9.20
C GLN A 363 38.15 19.64 10.52
N VAL A 364 37.31 19.36 11.50
CA VAL A 364 37.57 19.71 12.91
C VAL A 364 37.37 18.43 13.72
N THR A 365 38.37 18.09 14.51
CA THR A 365 38.45 16.86 15.32
C THR A 365 38.70 17.25 16.77
N ASP A 366 38.17 16.45 17.70
CA ASP A 366 38.59 16.38 19.12
C ASP A 366 38.32 17.63 19.99
N LEU A 367 37.94 17.56 21.28
CA LEU A 367 37.64 16.50 22.28
C LEU A 367 36.94 17.24 23.47
N PRO A 368 36.50 16.61 24.60
CA PRO A 368 36.32 15.19 24.91
C PRO A 368 34.90 14.83 25.42
N GLN A 369 34.63 13.52 25.57
CA GLN A 369 33.52 13.00 26.40
C GLN A 369 33.96 12.85 27.87
N ALA A 370 32.98 12.77 28.78
CA ALA A 370 33.20 12.38 30.18
C ALA A 370 32.03 11.53 30.70
N ASP A 371 32.27 10.23 30.93
CA ASP A 371 31.34 9.33 31.60
C ASP A 371 31.45 9.43 33.12
N THR A 372 30.32 9.61 33.82
CA THR A 372 30.14 9.12 35.19
C THR A 372 28.69 8.67 35.42
N ALA A 373 28.49 7.38 35.70
CA ALA A 373 27.26 6.87 36.28
C ALA A 373 27.36 6.91 37.82
N GLY A 374 26.28 7.27 38.53
CA GLY A 374 26.29 7.22 40.00
C GLY A 374 25.07 7.78 40.72
N ALA A 375 24.20 6.87 41.19
CA ALA A 375 23.28 6.97 42.33
C ALA A 375 22.18 8.08 42.36
N ALA A 376 20.97 7.65 42.71
CA ALA A 376 19.91 8.52 43.24
C ALA A 376 20.16 8.86 44.73
N PRO A 377 19.39 9.80 45.29
CA PRO A 377 18.47 9.37 46.36
C PRO A 377 17.05 9.93 46.24
N GLU A 378 16.12 9.30 46.96
CA GLU A 378 14.75 9.77 47.13
C GLU A 378 14.67 11.01 48.05
N ALA A 379 13.81 11.97 47.69
CA ALA A 379 13.12 12.84 48.65
C ALA A 379 11.84 13.37 48.01
N ALA A 380 10.70 13.27 48.71
CA ALA A 380 9.42 13.72 48.20
C ALA A 380 9.15 15.20 48.52
N GLN A 381 8.43 15.88 47.61
CA GLN A 381 7.41 16.83 48.02
C GLN A 381 6.30 17.00 46.96
N ASP A 382 5.12 17.35 47.46
CA ASP A 382 3.82 17.29 46.78
C ASP A 382 3.24 18.70 46.61
N ALA A 383 2.62 18.99 45.46
CA ALA A 383 1.61 20.05 45.32
C ALA A 383 0.85 20.02 43.97
N ALA A 384 -0.49 20.02 44.07
CA ALA A 384 -1.43 20.76 43.22
C ALA A 384 -1.48 20.47 41.69
N ARG A 385 -2.33 19.50 41.31
CA ARG A 385 -3.32 19.72 40.23
C ARG A 385 -4.73 19.75 40.82
N PRO A 386 -5.64 20.63 40.36
CA PRO A 386 -6.98 20.75 40.94
C PRO A 386 -7.88 19.57 40.53
N GLN A 387 -8.77 19.17 41.45
CA GLN A 387 -9.84 18.22 41.16
C GLN A 387 -11.05 18.96 40.59
N VAL A 388 -11.81 18.29 39.71
CA VAL A 388 -13.21 18.62 39.43
C VAL A 388 -14.02 17.36 39.67
N THR A 389 -14.72 17.32 40.81
CA THR A 389 -15.78 16.35 41.05
C THR A 389 -17.05 16.79 40.32
N ASP A 390 -17.62 15.89 39.53
CA ASP A 390 -19.05 15.57 39.68
C ASP A 390 -19.35 14.17 39.13
N LEU A 391 -20.17 13.44 39.87
CA LEU A 391 -20.76 12.15 39.51
C LEU A 391 -22.23 12.19 39.93
N PRO A 392 -23.13 11.65 39.12
CA PRO A 392 -24.17 10.77 39.63
C PRO A 392 -23.80 9.31 39.34
N GLN A 393 -24.11 8.45 40.30
CA GLN A 393 -23.98 7.00 40.20
C GLN A 393 -25.24 6.44 39.54
N ASP A 394 -25.15 5.31 38.85
CA ASP A 394 -26.19 4.29 39.03
C ASP A 394 -25.70 2.85 38.75
N GLU A 395 -26.37 1.93 39.44
CA GLU A 395 -26.40 0.46 39.34
C GLU A 395 -25.13 -0.36 38.99
N ALA A 396 -24.75 -1.24 39.92
CA ALA A 396 -23.75 -2.28 39.73
C ALA A 396 -24.38 -3.67 39.60
N VAL A 397 -23.80 -4.55 38.76
CA VAL A 397 -24.07 -5.99 38.75
C VAL A 397 -22.74 -6.75 38.86
N ALA A 398 -22.72 -7.85 39.60
CA ALA A 398 -21.50 -8.51 40.06
C ALA A 398 -20.83 -9.43 39.02
N ALA A 399 -19.51 -9.56 39.14
CA ALA A 399 -18.75 -10.70 38.63
C ALA A 399 -18.91 -11.93 39.56
N PRO A 400 -18.48 -13.11 39.09
CA PRO A 400 -17.74 -14.02 39.97
C PRO A 400 -16.39 -14.44 39.36
N GLU A 401 -15.45 -14.79 40.24
CA GLU A 401 -14.08 -15.20 39.90
C GLU A 401 -13.94 -16.72 39.65
N ALA A 402 -13.17 -17.11 38.63
CA ALA A 402 -12.37 -18.35 38.57
C ALA A 402 -11.50 -18.32 37.29
N GLY A 403 -10.25 -18.77 37.27
CA GLY A 403 -9.38 -19.27 38.34
C GLY A 403 -7.97 -19.60 37.81
N ASN A 404 -7.01 -19.91 38.68
CA ASN A 404 -5.63 -20.22 38.29
C ASN A 404 -5.51 -21.44 37.36
N ALA A 405 -4.68 -21.34 36.32
CA ALA A 405 -4.01 -22.48 35.69
C ALA A 405 -2.58 -22.09 35.27
N GLN A 406 -1.59 -22.84 35.75
CA GLN A 406 -0.16 -22.63 35.46
C GLN A 406 0.21 -23.22 34.09
N ALA A 407 1.10 -22.58 33.33
CA ALA A 407 1.67 -23.16 32.13
C ALA A 407 2.73 -24.25 32.44
N PRO A 408 2.80 -25.33 31.64
CA PRO A 408 4.01 -26.13 31.45
C PRO A 408 4.82 -25.66 30.22
N ALA A 409 6.13 -25.95 30.22
CA ALA A 409 7.05 -25.66 29.12
C ALA A 409 6.92 -26.68 27.96
N PRO A 410 7.35 -26.35 26.72
CA PRO A 410 7.22 -27.24 25.57
C PRO A 410 8.14 -28.47 25.65
N GLN A 411 7.75 -29.53 24.93
CA GLN A 411 8.61 -30.66 24.60
C GLN A 411 8.84 -30.71 23.08
N GLU A 412 10.04 -31.10 22.69
CA GLU A 412 10.45 -31.28 21.30
C GLU A 412 9.81 -32.55 20.73
N ALA A 413 9.36 -32.50 19.47
CA ALA A 413 8.95 -33.66 18.69
C ALA A 413 9.38 -33.46 17.23
N GLU A 414 9.83 -34.53 16.59
CA GLU A 414 10.58 -34.47 15.33
C GLU A 414 9.67 -34.35 14.10
N ALA A 415 10.18 -33.72 13.04
CA ALA A 415 9.51 -33.66 11.75
C ALA A 415 9.63 -35.01 11.01
N VAL A 416 8.50 -35.56 10.59
CA VAL A 416 8.44 -36.70 9.65
C VAL A 416 7.55 -36.31 8.49
N ALA A 417 8.08 -36.33 7.27
CA ALA A 417 7.33 -36.01 6.06
C ALA A 417 6.55 -37.24 5.57
N ALA A 418 5.28 -37.03 5.22
CA ALA A 418 4.46 -37.96 4.44
C ALA A 418 3.72 -37.13 3.37
N ALA A 419 3.61 -37.66 2.15
CA ALA A 419 2.91 -36.98 1.07
C ALA A 419 1.39 -37.25 1.17
N ASP A 420 0.60 -36.19 1.11
CA ASP A 420 -0.86 -36.30 1.05
C ASP A 420 -1.32 -36.58 -0.40
N THR A 421 -2.33 -37.43 -0.55
CA THR A 421 -2.87 -37.86 -1.85
C THR A 421 -4.39 -37.77 -1.81
N ALA A 422 -4.91 -36.55 -2.00
CA ALA A 422 -6.33 -36.24 -1.78
C ALA A 422 -7.27 -37.04 -2.72
N PRO A 423 -8.28 -37.75 -2.18
CA PRO A 423 -9.29 -38.45 -2.99
C PRO A 423 -10.40 -37.49 -3.47
N ALA A 424 -11.08 -37.87 -4.56
CA ALA A 424 -12.06 -37.02 -5.24
C ALA A 424 -13.53 -37.33 -4.89
N GLY A 425 -14.38 -36.31 -4.98
CA GLY A 425 -15.84 -36.44 -5.14
C GLY A 425 -16.63 -35.23 -4.60
N PRO A 426 -17.95 -35.12 -4.88
CA PRO A 426 -18.74 -35.81 -5.90
C PRO A 426 -19.30 -34.84 -6.97
N ALA A 427 -19.99 -35.37 -7.99
CA ALA A 427 -20.45 -34.61 -9.15
C ALA A 427 -21.71 -33.73 -8.93
N ALA A 428 -21.83 -32.66 -9.73
CA ALA A 428 -23.07 -31.94 -10.01
C ALA A 428 -23.48 -32.13 -11.48
N ALA A 429 -24.76 -31.90 -11.80
CA ALA A 429 -25.37 -32.26 -13.09
C ALA A 429 -25.08 -31.26 -14.24
N PRO A 430 -25.12 -31.69 -15.52
CA PRO A 430 -24.72 -30.88 -16.66
C PRO A 430 -25.82 -29.94 -17.18
N ALA A 431 -25.40 -28.99 -18.02
CA ALA A 431 -26.25 -28.22 -18.93
C ALA A 431 -25.67 -28.29 -20.35
N ASP A 432 -26.52 -28.38 -21.37
CA ASP A 432 -26.12 -28.62 -22.77
C ASP A 432 -25.43 -27.42 -23.44
N SER A 433 -24.40 -27.69 -24.24
CA SER A 433 -24.06 -26.94 -25.46
C SER A 433 -23.05 -27.72 -26.31
N ASP A 434 -23.44 -28.10 -27.54
CA ASP A 434 -22.56 -28.75 -28.52
C ASP A 434 -21.50 -27.78 -29.06
N ALA A 435 -20.22 -28.09 -28.84
CA ALA A 435 -19.09 -27.49 -29.56
C ALA A 435 -17.89 -28.47 -29.62
N THR A 436 -17.85 -29.32 -30.64
CA THR A 436 -16.74 -30.26 -30.88
C THR A 436 -15.50 -29.55 -31.44
N GLY A 437 -14.73 -28.91 -30.55
CA GLY A 437 -13.37 -28.45 -30.78
C GLY A 437 -12.36 -29.33 -30.03
N ASP A 438 -11.22 -29.65 -30.65
CA ASP A 438 -10.19 -30.55 -30.12
C ASP A 438 -9.32 -29.86 -29.05
N ARG A 439 -9.94 -29.54 -27.90
CA ARG A 439 -9.28 -28.91 -26.75
C ARG A 439 -8.41 -29.94 -26.00
N THR A 440 -7.21 -30.17 -26.53
CA THR A 440 -6.10 -30.76 -25.78
C THR A 440 -5.95 -30.00 -24.46
N ALA A 441 -5.95 -30.73 -23.33
CA ALA A 441 -5.92 -30.12 -22.00
C ALA A 441 -4.65 -29.26 -21.83
N ILE A 442 -4.84 -27.95 -21.75
CA ILE A 442 -3.76 -26.97 -21.74
C ILE A 442 -3.06 -27.03 -20.38
N ALA A 443 -1.74 -27.20 -20.38
CA ALA A 443 -0.95 -27.14 -19.16
C ALA A 443 -1.10 -25.75 -18.50
N ALA A 444 -1.22 -25.72 -17.18
CA ALA A 444 -1.35 -24.48 -16.42
C ALA A 444 -0.19 -23.51 -16.72
N LEU A 445 -0.48 -22.20 -16.68
CA LEU A 445 0.50 -21.14 -16.90
C LEU A 445 1.64 -21.23 -15.87
N GLU A 446 2.83 -21.68 -16.30
CA GLU A 446 4.02 -21.72 -15.45
C GLU A 446 4.45 -20.29 -15.06
N PRO A 447 4.67 -19.98 -13.77
CA PRO A 447 5.24 -18.71 -13.36
C PRO A 447 6.62 -18.48 -13.97
N GLY A 448 6.82 -17.35 -14.67
CA GLY A 448 8.01 -17.12 -15.47
C GLY A 448 8.00 -15.78 -16.21
N LEU A 449 9.07 -15.54 -16.98
CA LEU A 449 9.18 -14.38 -17.87
C LEU A 449 8.84 -14.80 -19.30
N TYR A 450 7.90 -14.11 -19.94
CA TYR A 450 7.45 -14.36 -21.30
C TYR A 450 7.64 -13.11 -22.15
N THR A 451 7.98 -13.28 -23.44
CA THR A 451 8.29 -12.16 -24.34
C THR A 451 7.60 -12.26 -25.69
N LEU A 452 7.18 -11.11 -26.21
CA LEU A 452 6.55 -10.93 -27.52
C LEU A 452 7.13 -9.65 -28.16
N GLY A 453 8.27 -9.80 -28.83
CA GLY A 453 8.99 -8.69 -29.44
C GLY A 453 9.42 -7.63 -28.41
N PRO A 454 8.95 -6.37 -28.48
CA PRO A 454 9.27 -5.33 -27.50
C PRO A 454 8.48 -5.44 -26.18
N ILE A 455 7.60 -6.44 -26.05
CA ILE A 455 6.72 -6.63 -24.88
C ILE A 455 7.26 -7.77 -24.03
N ALA A 456 7.43 -7.51 -22.74
CA ALA A 456 7.77 -8.52 -21.74
C ALA A 456 6.68 -8.55 -20.65
N VAL A 457 6.23 -9.75 -20.30
CA VAL A 457 5.33 -10.00 -19.16
C VAL A 457 5.97 -11.03 -18.23
N LYS A 458 6.05 -10.71 -16.94
CA LYS A 458 6.41 -11.66 -15.89
C LYS A 458 5.15 -12.06 -15.14
N PHE A 459 4.92 -13.36 -15.01
CA PHE A 459 3.96 -13.96 -14.10
C PHE A 459 4.69 -14.46 -12.85
N SER A 460 4.19 -14.12 -11.67
CA SER A 460 4.74 -14.54 -10.37
C SER A 460 3.90 -15.64 -9.75
N ASP A 461 4.54 -16.48 -8.94
CA ASP A 461 3.92 -17.56 -8.15
C ASP A 461 2.84 -17.08 -7.18
N ASP A 462 2.86 -15.80 -6.80
CA ASP A 462 1.84 -15.14 -5.96
C ASP A 462 0.61 -14.61 -6.72
N GLY A 463 0.43 -14.98 -8.00
CA GLY A 463 -0.72 -14.57 -8.81
C GLY A 463 -0.67 -13.13 -9.31
N ARG A 464 0.47 -12.42 -9.17
CA ARG A 464 0.67 -11.08 -9.74
C ARG A 464 1.43 -11.13 -11.06
N PHE A 465 1.04 -10.26 -11.98
CA PHE A 465 1.80 -10.02 -13.21
C PHE A 465 2.46 -8.64 -13.22
N THR A 466 3.52 -8.50 -14.00
CA THR A 466 4.11 -7.21 -14.36
C THR A 466 4.44 -7.23 -15.85
N MET A 467 3.87 -6.28 -16.59
CA MET A 467 4.06 -6.16 -18.04
C MET A 467 4.68 -4.79 -18.37
N ALA A 468 5.58 -4.78 -19.34
CA ALA A 468 6.12 -3.55 -19.93
C ALA A 468 6.34 -3.77 -21.42
N GLY A 469 5.82 -2.90 -22.29
CA GLY A 469 6.04 -3.10 -23.73
C GLY A 469 5.37 -2.16 -24.72
N SER A 470 6.18 -1.66 -25.64
CA SER A 470 5.79 -0.88 -26.83
C SER A 470 5.19 0.51 -26.58
N ASP A 471 4.96 1.25 -27.65
CA ASP A 471 4.42 2.62 -27.64
C ASP A 471 2.90 2.67 -27.34
N GLN A 472 2.25 1.52 -27.08
CA GLN A 472 0.79 1.38 -26.93
C GLN A 472 0.33 1.16 -25.48
N PHE A 473 1.24 0.76 -24.58
CA PHE A 473 1.03 0.67 -23.14
C PHE A 473 2.39 0.73 -22.42
N GLY A 474 2.45 1.43 -21.29
CA GLY A 474 3.68 1.66 -20.56
C GLY A 474 4.08 0.46 -19.69
N ARG A 475 4.39 0.74 -18.42
CA ARG A 475 4.58 -0.30 -17.39
C ARG A 475 3.28 -0.45 -16.61
N VAL A 476 2.80 -1.68 -16.51
CA VAL A 476 1.61 -2.06 -15.74
C VAL A 476 1.88 -3.26 -14.84
N ASN A 477 1.16 -3.33 -13.72
CA ASN A 477 1.15 -4.46 -12.82
C ASN A 477 -0.27 -4.71 -12.29
N GLY A 478 -0.64 -5.96 -12.08
CA GLY A 478 -1.97 -6.36 -11.60
C GLY A 478 -1.97 -7.81 -11.14
N ARG A 479 -3.16 -8.40 -11.03
CA ARG A 479 -3.32 -9.85 -10.79
C ARG A 479 -3.61 -10.59 -12.08
N TYR A 480 -3.34 -11.89 -12.07
CA TYR A 480 -3.72 -12.79 -13.14
C TYR A 480 -4.34 -14.07 -12.58
N VAL A 481 -5.28 -14.62 -13.35
CA VAL A 481 -5.88 -15.94 -13.11
C VAL A 481 -5.83 -16.71 -14.44
N ALA A 482 -5.38 -17.95 -14.41
CA ALA A 482 -5.24 -18.82 -15.59
C ALA A 482 -5.98 -20.13 -15.34
N GLU A 483 -7.29 -20.13 -15.62
CA GLU A 483 -8.23 -21.22 -15.32
C GLU A 483 -9.05 -21.57 -16.58
N ASP A 484 -9.40 -22.85 -16.75
CA ASP A 484 -10.16 -23.39 -17.90
C ASP A 484 -9.65 -22.99 -19.30
N GLY A 485 -8.35 -22.67 -19.40
CA GLY A 485 -7.72 -22.19 -20.64
C GLY A 485 -7.93 -20.70 -20.93
N ILE A 486 -8.44 -19.91 -19.98
CA ILE A 486 -8.58 -18.45 -20.10
C ILE A 486 -7.59 -17.76 -19.16
N LEU A 487 -6.73 -16.91 -19.72
CA LEU A 487 -5.92 -15.97 -18.95
C LEU A 487 -6.73 -14.68 -18.74
N THR A 488 -7.09 -14.39 -17.49
CA THR A 488 -7.68 -13.11 -17.08
C THR A 488 -6.60 -12.25 -16.41
N LEU A 489 -6.48 -10.98 -16.82
CA LEU A 489 -5.61 -9.97 -16.23
C LEU A 489 -6.46 -8.83 -15.66
N ASP A 490 -6.34 -8.55 -14.36
CA ASP A 490 -7.18 -7.58 -13.64
C ASP A 490 -6.43 -6.83 -12.52
N GLU A 491 -7.17 -6.01 -11.76
CA GLU A 491 -6.65 -5.09 -10.73
C GLU A 491 -5.44 -4.24 -11.18
N VAL A 492 -5.44 -3.84 -12.45
CA VAL A 492 -4.27 -3.26 -13.11
C VAL A 492 -4.00 -1.82 -12.67
N GLN A 493 -2.74 -1.55 -12.33
CA GLN A 493 -2.19 -0.24 -12.00
C GLN A 493 -1.00 0.07 -12.91
N GLY A 494 -0.77 1.36 -13.18
CA GLY A 494 0.29 1.84 -14.07
C GLY A 494 -0.27 2.49 -15.35
N ASP A 495 0.56 2.57 -16.39
CA ASP A 495 0.19 3.18 -17.66
C ASP A 495 -0.37 2.13 -18.63
N THR A 496 -1.69 1.99 -18.66
CA THR A 496 -2.39 1.05 -19.53
C THR A 496 -2.46 1.48 -21.00
N GLY A 497 -2.04 2.71 -21.35
CA GLY A 497 -2.14 3.26 -22.69
C GLY A 497 -3.53 3.10 -23.30
N SER A 498 -3.65 2.33 -24.39
CA SER A 498 -4.93 2.01 -25.05
C SER A 498 -5.47 0.60 -24.76
N ALA A 499 -4.90 -0.14 -23.81
CA ALA A 499 -5.38 -1.46 -23.42
C ALA A 499 -6.62 -1.37 -22.51
N VAL A 500 -7.58 -2.28 -22.71
CA VAL A 500 -8.81 -2.39 -21.90
C VAL A 500 -8.63 -3.50 -20.88
N PHE A 501 -9.03 -3.24 -19.64
CA PHE A 501 -9.01 -4.21 -18.52
C PHE A 501 -10.38 -4.26 -17.82
N PRO A 502 -10.79 -5.41 -17.24
CA PRO A 502 -10.07 -6.69 -17.21
C PRO A 502 -9.91 -7.30 -18.62
N MET A 503 -8.76 -7.91 -18.87
CA MET A 503 -8.40 -8.47 -20.18
C MET A 503 -8.48 -9.99 -20.12
N ARG A 504 -9.15 -10.61 -21.10
CA ARG A 504 -9.46 -12.05 -21.12
C ARG A 504 -9.00 -12.66 -22.44
N CYS A 505 -7.96 -13.48 -22.36
CA CYS A 505 -7.34 -14.13 -23.51
C CYS A 505 -7.64 -15.63 -23.46
N GLU A 506 -8.07 -16.23 -24.58
CA GLU A 506 -8.04 -17.68 -24.72
C GLU A 506 -6.57 -18.11 -24.88
N MET A 507 -6.08 -18.96 -23.98
CA MET A 507 -4.74 -19.52 -24.05
C MET A 507 -4.72 -20.68 -25.05
N SER A 508 -3.59 -20.86 -25.71
CA SER A 508 -3.28 -22.05 -26.51
C SER A 508 -1.79 -22.37 -26.42
N GLN A 509 -1.44 -23.66 -26.52
CA GLN A 509 -0.06 -24.11 -26.39
C GLN A 509 0.72 -23.80 -27.68
N GLY A 510 1.75 -22.95 -27.57
CA GLY A 510 2.67 -22.63 -28.66
C GLY A 510 3.84 -23.62 -28.76
N GLU A 511 4.71 -23.44 -29.78
CA GLU A 511 5.89 -24.31 -29.93
C GLU A 511 6.96 -24.03 -28.87
N ASN A 512 7.05 -22.79 -28.38
CA ASN A 512 8.08 -22.33 -27.43
C ASN A 512 7.49 -21.47 -26.29
N GLY A 513 6.18 -21.49 -26.12
CA GLY A 513 5.48 -20.68 -25.13
C GLY A 513 3.96 -20.79 -25.26
N ILE A 514 3.27 -19.64 -25.17
CA ILE A 514 1.82 -19.57 -25.06
C ILE A 514 1.29 -18.58 -26.10
N ALA A 515 0.40 -19.04 -26.98
CA ALA A 515 -0.31 -18.19 -27.92
C ALA A 515 -1.62 -17.71 -27.31
N LEU A 516 -1.90 -16.41 -27.46
CA LEU A 516 -3.12 -15.78 -26.95
C LEU A 516 -4.10 -15.51 -28.11
N GLY A 517 -5.34 -15.95 -27.93
CA GLY A 517 -6.50 -15.60 -28.74
C GLY A 517 -7.39 -14.60 -28.02
N ASP A 518 -8.23 -13.87 -28.77
CA ASP A 518 -9.23 -12.99 -28.20
C ASP A 518 -10.49 -13.77 -27.78
N SER A 519 -11.00 -13.50 -26.57
CA SER A 519 -12.15 -14.22 -26.00
C SER A 519 -13.44 -13.38 -26.02
N ASP A 520 -13.32 -12.05 -25.86
CA ASP A 520 -14.46 -11.14 -25.67
C ASP A 520 -14.25 -9.72 -26.25
N GLY A 521 -13.20 -9.49 -27.03
CA GLY A 521 -12.80 -8.19 -27.56
C GLY A 521 -11.71 -7.50 -26.74
N SER A 522 -11.44 -7.93 -25.50
CA SER A 522 -10.44 -7.29 -24.64
C SER A 522 -9.00 -7.69 -24.97
N CYS A 523 -8.78 -8.88 -25.54
CA CYS A 523 -7.46 -9.41 -25.86
C CYS A 523 -7.13 -9.36 -27.37
N ALA A 524 -7.96 -8.69 -28.18
CA ALA A 524 -7.74 -8.43 -29.61
C ALA A 524 -6.37 -7.78 -29.94
N LEU A 525 -5.70 -7.15 -28.97
CA LEU A 525 -4.30 -6.71 -29.13
C LEU A 525 -3.34 -7.90 -29.34
N PHE A 526 -3.55 -9.03 -28.67
CA PHE A 526 -2.63 -10.17 -28.65
C PHE A 526 -3.08 -11.35 -29.51
N GLU A 527 -4.25 -11.27 -30.14
CA GLU A 527 -4.83 -12.30 -31.00
C GLU A 527 -3.82 -12.88 -32.00
N GLY A 528 -3.59 -14.20 -31.94
CA GLY A 528 -2.71 -14.92 -32.85
C GLY A 528 -1.21 -14.67 -32.62
N ARG A 529 -0.82 -14.10 -31.47
CA ARG A 529 0.58 -13.81 -31.12
C ARG A 529 1.10 -14.76 -30.03
N GLU A 530 2.25 -15.38 -30.25
CA GLU A 530 2.90 -16.30 -29.29
C GLU A 530 3.88 -15.54 -28.38
N PHE A 531 3.66 -15.66 -27.07
CA PHE A 531 4.56 -15.22 -26.01
C PHE A 531 5.56 -16.34 -25.70
N VAL A 532 6.83 -16.13 -26.04
CA VAL A 532 7.91 -17.13 -25.87
C VAL A 532 8.41 -17.14 -24.42
N ALA A 533 8.49 -18.33 -23.82
CA ALA A 533 8.99 -18.51 -22.46
C ALA A 533 10.50 -18.30 -22.38
N THR A 534 10.94 -17.40 -21.49
CA THR A 534 12.35 -17.07 -21.26
C THR A 534 12.84 -17.83 -20.02
N ARG A 535 13.62 -18.89 -20.26
CA ARG A 535 14.28 -19.70 -19.22
C ARG A 535 15.60 -19.07 -18.75
#